data_AF-A0A9X0A2M3-F1
#
_entry.id   AF-A0A9X0A2M3-F1
#
_cell.length_a   1.000
_cell.length_b   1.000
_cell.length_c   1.000
_cell.angle_alpha   90.00
_cell.angle_beta   90.00
_cell.angle_gamma   90.00
#
_symmetry.space_group_name_H-M   'P 1'
#
loop_
_entity.id
_entity.type
_entity.pdbx_description
1 polymer ?
#
loop_
_entity_poly.entity_id
_entity_poly.type
_entity_poly.pdbx_seq_one_letter_code
_entity_poly.pdbx_strand_id
1 'polypeptide(L)'
;MLHHLADEGDVQMCVSALIVLGDKIRHKIDEQTQEQWLMSYIDLLGRLQLWSVATQIIKLSSLPAVSTLNQASTTVYTSCGRCSKPLTKSGWYCERCRSLVLPCSLCHLMVKGPNVWCQACGHGGHVMHMQEWFSKHIWCPAGCGHMCEYT
;
A
#
# COMPACT_ATOMS: atom_id res chain seq x y z
N MET A 1 -31.20 6.59 -16.18
CA MET A 1 -30.08 5.95 -16.92
C MET A 1 -29.15 5.21 -15.97
N LEU A 2 -28.44 5.87 -15.03
CA LEU A 2 -27.56 5.14 -14.09
C LEU A 2 -28.33 4.19 -13.16
N HIS A 3 -29.49 4.60 -12.62
CA HIS A 3 -30.35 3.68 -11.85
C HIS A 3 -30.77 2.45 -12.66
N HIS A 4 -31.15 2.62 -13.92
CA HIS A 4 -31.50 1.51 -14.81
C HIS A 4 -30.33 0.54 -15.01
N LEU A 5 -29.11 1.06 -15.23
CA LEU A 5 -27.91 0.22 -15.34
C LEU A 5 -27.64 -0.54 -14.04
N ALA A 6 -27.84 0.09 -12.88
CA ALA A 6 -27.73 -0.58 -11.59
C ALA A 6 -28.81 -1.67 -11.42
N ASP A 7 -30.04 -1.42 -11.86
CA ASP A 7 -31.14 -2.40 -11.83
C ASP A 7 -30.87 -3.61 -12.73
N GLU A 8 -30.14 -3.41 -13.83
CA GLU A 8 -29.62 -4.47 -14.71
C GLU A 8 -28.36 -5.17 -14.17
N GLY A 9 -27.81 -4.69 -13.04
CA GLY A 9 -26.62 -5.24 -12.39
C GLY A 9 -25.27 -4.67 -12.87
N ASP A 10 -25.26 -3.69 -13.77
CA ASP A 10 -24.04 -3.02 -14.24
C ASP A 10 -23.57 -1.93 -13.25
N VAL A 11 -23.19 -2.38 -12.06
CA VAL A 11 -22.62 -1.52 -11.01
C VAL A 11 -21.25 -0.97 -11.39
N GLN A 12 -20.52 -1.65 -12.27
CA GLN A 12 -19.22 -1.21 -12.77
C GLN A 12 -19.35 0.11 -13.54
N MET A 13 -20.31 0.20 -14.46
CA MET A 13 -20.52 1.44 -15.24
C MET A 13 -20.99 2.58 -14.34
N CYS A 14 -21.88 2.29 -13.38
CA CYS A 14 -22.33 3.26 -12.39
C CYS A 14 -21.17 3.85 -11.57
N VAL A 15 -20.30 3.01 -11.02
CA VAL A 15 -19.12 3.47 -10.25
C VAL A 15 -18.12 4.19 -11.14
N SER A 16 -17.88 3.68 -12.35
CA SER A 16 -16.96 4.32 -13.31
C SER A 16 -17.43 5.74 -13.65
N ALA A 17 -18.72 5.93 -13.90
CA ALA A 17 -19.31 7.25 -14.13
C ALA A 17 -19.16 8.16 -12.90
N LEU A 18 -19.44 7.66 -11.68
CA LEU A 18 -19.31 8.43 -10.43
C LEU A 18 -17.88 8.91 -10.17
N ILE A 19 -16.88 8.11 -10.53
CA ILE A 19 -15.47 8.47 -10.38
C ILE A 19 -15.04 9.47 -11.47
N VAL A 20 -15.34 9.17 -12.74
CA VAL A 20 -14.82 9.95 -13.89
C VAL A 20 -15.54 11.28 -14.06
N LEU A 21 -16.88 11.30 -13.95
CA LEU A 21 -17.66 12.52 -14.13
C LEU A 21 -17.77 13.35 -12.85
N GLY A 22 -17.48 12.73 -11.70
CA GLY A 22 -17.36 13.39 -10.41
C GLY A 22 -18.54 14.30 -10.08
N ASP A 23 -18.23 15.55 -9.73
CA ASP A 23 -19.20 16.54 -9.25
C ASP A 23 -20.30 16.87 -10.26
N LYS A 24 -20.11 16.58 -11.56
CA LYS A 24 -21.13 16.80 -12.59
C LYS A 24 -22.36 15.90 -12.44
N ILE A 25 -22.19 14.73 -11.81
CA ILE A 25 -23.28 13.76 -11.65
C ILE A 25 -23.53 13.36 -10.20
N ARG A 26 -22.53 13.45 -9.31
CA ARG A 26 -22.67 13.00 -7.90
C ARG A 26 -23.84 13.66 -7.19
N HIS A 27 -24.03 14.96 -7.35
CA HIS A 27 -25.14 15.68 -6.71
C HIS A 27 -26.54 15.25 -7.19
N LYS A 28 -26.64 14.49 -8.30
CA LYS A 28 -27.91 14.00 -8.85
C LYS A 28 -28.32 12.64 -8.29
N ILE A 29 -27.45 12.00 -7.52
CA ILE A 29 -27.66 10.68 -6.93
C ILE A 29 -27.45 10.85 -5.42
N ASP A 30 -28.34 10.34 -4.60
CA ASP A 30 -28.16 10.42 -3.16
C ASP A 30 -26.93 9.62 -2.71
N GLU A 31 -26.35 10.02 -1.58
CA GLU A 31 -25.11 9.44 -1.07
C GLU A 31 -25.25 7.95 -0.74
N GLN A 32 -26.42 7.52 -0.25
CA GLN A 32 -26.67 6.12 0.11
C GLN A 32 -26.65 5.21 -1.13
N THR A 33 -27.27 5.64 -2.23
CA THR A 33 -27.20 4.92 -3.51
C THR A 33 -25.78 4.87 -4.05
N GLN A 34 -25.04 5.99 -3.99
CA GLN A 34 -23.64 6.01 -4.42
C GLN A 34 -22.79 5.02 -3.61
N GLU A 35 -22.96 4.98 -2.29
CA GLU A 35 -22.28 4.05 -1.40
C GLU A 35 -22.63 2.60 -1.75
N GLN A 36 -23.92 2.28 -1.94
CA GLN A 36 -24.34 0.93 -2.33
C GLN A 36 -23.70 0.46 -3.63
N TRP A 37 -23.64 1.31 -4.66
CA TRP A 37 -23.01 0.95 -5.94
C TRP A 37 -21.50 0.72 -5.79
N LEU A 38 -20.83 1.60 -5.05
CA LEU A 38 -19.39 1.48 -4.76
C LEU A 38 -19.09 0.18 -4.01
N MET A 39 -19.85 -0.10 -2.94
CA MET A 39 -19.66 -1.31 -2.13
C MET A 39 -19.97 -2.58 -2.91
N SER A 40 -21.02 -2.59 -3.74
CA SER A 40 -21.36 -3.73 -4.58
C SER A 40 -20.27 -4.03 -5.61
N TYR A 41 -19.69 -2.99 -6.22
CA TYR A 41 -18.60 -3.18 -7.17
C TYR A 41 -17.30 -3.62 -6.49
N ILE A 42 -16.99 -3.09 -5.30
CA ILE A 42 -15.85 -3.54 -4.49
C ILE A 42 -15.99 -5.02 -4.10
N ASP A 43 -17.19 -5.46 -3.67
CA ASP A 43 -17.46 -6.87 -3.36
C ASP A 43 -17.27 -7.77 -4.59
N LEU A 44 -17.79 -7.35 -5.76
CA LEU A 44 -17.61 -8.07 -7.01
C LEU A 44 -16.12 -8.21 -7.39
N LEU A 45 -15.35 -7.12 -7.34
CA LEU A 45 -13.91 -7.14 -7.59
C LEU A 45 -13.18 -8.04 -6.58
N GLY A 46 -13.62 -8.05 -5.32
CA GLY A 46 -13.09 -8.93 -4.29
C GLY A 46 -13.31 -10.41 -4.60
N ARG A 47 -14.53 -10.79 -5.02
CA ARG A 47 -14.84 -12.17 -5.45
C ARG A 47 -14.02 -12.61 -6.66
N LEU A 48 -13.72 -11.67 -7.57
CA LEU A 48 -12.85 -11.90 -8.73
C LEU A 48 -11.35 -11.84 -8.40
N GLN A 49 -10.98 -11.62 -7.13
CA GLN A 49 -9.59 -11.49 -6.67
C GLN A 49 -8.83 -10.32 -7.31
N LEU A 50 -9.54 -9.29 -7.77
CA LEU A 50 -8.98 -8.09 -8.40
C LEU A 50 -8.65 -7.01 -7.34
N TRP A 51 -7.85 -7.38 -6.34
CA TRP A 51 -7.58 -6.58 -5.14
C TRP A 51 -6.96 -5.20 -5.42
N SER A 52 -6.04 -5.14 -6.40
CA SER A 52 -5.40 -3.90 -6.79
C SER A 52 -6.40 -2.92 -7.41
N VAL A 53 -7.35 -3.42 -8.20
CA VAL A 53 -8.42 -2.61 -8.81
C VAL A 53 -9.39 -2.16 -7.72
N ALA A 54 -9.84 -3.06 -6.85
CA ALA A 54 -10.72 -2.72 -5.73
C ALA A 54 -10.11 -1.61 -4.84
N THR A 55 -8.80 -1.72 -4.54
CA THR A 55 -8.07 -0.70 -3.77
C THR A 55 -8.02 0.66 -4.48
N GLN A 56 -7.88 0.66 -5.81
CA GLN A 56 -7.94 1.90 -6.60
C GLN A 56 -9.34 2.54 -6.55
N ILE A 57 -10.40 1.74 -6.67
CA ILE A 57 -11.78 2.23 -6.53
C ILE A 57 -12.01 2.85 -5.15
N ILE A 58 -11.58 2.17 -4.08
CA ILE A 58 -11.61 2.71 -2.71
C ILE A 58 -10.92 4.07 -2.64
N LYS A 59 -9.67 4.16 -3.14
CA LYS A 59 -8.87 5.40 -3.08
C LYS A 59 -9.47 6.55 -3.88
N LEU A 60 -10.13 6.26 -5.00
CA LEU A 60 -10.74 7.27 -5.89
C LEU A 60 -12.14 7.69 -5.45
N SER A 61 -12.76 6.96 -4.52
CA SER A 61 -14.07 7.31 -3.98
C SER A 61 -14.03 8.64 -3.23
N SER A 62 -15.04 9.47 -3.45
CA SER A 62 -15.25 10.71 -2.69
C SER A 62 -15.96 10.51 -1.36
N LEU A 63 -16.59 9.34 -1.15
CA LEU A 63 -17.35 9.06 0.06
C LEU A 63 -16.42 8.56 1.17
N PRO A 64 -16.37 9.22 2.35
CA PRO A 64 -15.54 8.78 3.46
C PRO A 64 -15.83 7.35 3.93
N ALA A 65 -17.09 6.93 3.88
CA ALA A 65 -17.52 5.56 4.20
C ALA A 65 -16.80 4.50 3.34
N VAL A 66 -16.43 4.86 2.11
CA VAL A 66 -15.72 3.97 1.19
C VAL A 66 -14.22 4.24 1.19
N SER A 67 -13.79 5.50 1.08
CA SER A 67 -12.37 5.85 0.89
C SER A 67 -11.47 5.52 2.09
N THR A 68 -12.07 5.34 3.27
CA THR A 68 -11.36 4.95 4.50
C THR A 68 -11.24 3.44 4.69
N LEU A 69 -11.90 2.62 3.86
CA LEU A 69 -11.87 1.16 4.00
C LEU A 69 -10.47 0.57 3.95
N ASN A 70 -9.57 1.15 3.14
CA ASN A 70 -8.17 0.71 3.04
C ASN A 70 -7.27 1.24 4.18
N GLN A 71 -7.80 2.05 5.09
CA GLN A 71 -7.09 2.57 6.27
C GLN A 71 -7.50 1.86 7.57
N ALA A 72 -8.53 1.01 7.53
CA ALA A 72 -8.98 0.25 8.67
C ALA A 72 -8.13 -1.02 8.82
N SER A 73 -7.60 -1.27 10.02
CA SER A 73 -6.86 -2.49 10.37
C SER A 73 -5.63 -2.78 9.49
N THR A 74 -5.09 -1.77 8.79
CA THR A 74 -3.90 -1.89 7.94
C THR A 74 -2.63 -1.34 8.60
N THR A 75 -2.72 -0.87 9.86
CA THR A 75 -1.58 -0.32 10.61
C THR A 75 -0.63 -1.42 11.05
N VAL A 76 0.61 -1.38 10.55
CA VAL A 76 1.71 -2.24 11.01
C VAL A 76 2.61 -1.44 11.95
N TYR A 77 2.71 -1.88 13.21
CA TYR A 77 3.65 -1.27 14.17
C TYR A 77 5.07 -1.74 13.89
N THR A 78 5.96 -0.79 13.61
CA THR A 78 7.38 -1.06 13.39
C THR A 78 8.21 -0.59 14.60
N SER A 79 9.37 -1.21 14.78
CA SER A 79 10.32 -0.87 15.85
C SER A 79 11.70 -0.54 15.29
N CYS A 80 12.46 0.26 16.02
CA CYS A 80 13.84 0.57 15.65
C CYS A 80 14.74 -0.65 15.88
N GLY A 81 15.44 -1.13 14.86
CA GLY A 81 16.38 -2.25 14.99
C GLY A 81 17.56 -2.03 15.96
N ARG A 82 17.85 -0.77 16.34
CA ARG A 82 18.95 -0.45 17.28
C ARG A 82 18.51 -0.41 18.74
N CYS A 83 17.38 0.24 19.04
CA CYS A 83 16.91 0.41 20.43
C CYS A 83 15.68 -0.43 20.78
N SER A 84 15.12 -1.15 19.80
CA SER A 84 13.92 -1.99 19.90
C SER A 84 12.66 -1.25 20.38
N LYS A 85 12.67 0.08 20.36
CA LYS A 85 11.51 0.89 20.72
C LYS A 85 10.57 1.10 19.52
N PRO A 86 9.24 1.15 19.73
CA PRO A 86 8.28 1.40 18.67
C PRO A 86 8.51 2.74 17.97
N LEU A 87 8.25 2.77 16.66
CA LEU A 87 8.28 3.95 15.83
C LEU A 87 6.88 4.57 15.79
N THR A 88 6.65 5.62 16.59
CA THR A 88 5.31 6.15 16.85
C THR A 88 4.86 7.25 15.90
N LYS A 89 5.79 8.00 15.28
CA LYS A 89 5.47 9.09 14.33
C LYS A 89 5.72 8.71 12.88
N SER A 90 6.90 8.17 12.60
CA SER A 90 7.32 7.79 11.26
C SER A 90 7.99 6.43 11.31
N GLY A 91 7.59 5.51 10.43
CA GLY A 91 8.14 4.15 10.35
C GLY A 91 9.59 4.09 9.85
N TRP A 92 10.23 5.22 9.56
CA TRP A 92 11.50 5.31 8.84
C TRP A 92 12.59 6.12 9.57
N TYR A 93 12.27 6.78 10.68
CA TYR A 93 13.23 7.53 11.47
C TYR A 93 13.00 7.31 12.96
N CYS A 94 14.07 6.98 13.67
CA CYS A 94 14.02 6.83 15.11
C CYS A 94 14.45 8.14 15.78
N GLU A 95 13.51 8.84 16.44
CA GLU A 95 13.81 10.07 17.17
C GLU A 95 14.80 9.86 18.33
N ARG A 96 14.79 8.66 18.94
CA ARG A 96 15.69 8.33 20.06
C ARG A 96 17.12 8.08 19.59
N CYS A 97 17.29 7.30 18.52
CA CYS A 97 18.60 7.00 17.96
C CYS A 97 19.12 8.09 17.01
N ARG A 98 18.25 9.06 16.66
CA ARG A 98 18.51 10.13 15.67
C ARG A 98 19.05 9.56 14.35
N SER A 99 18.45 8.47 13.88
CA SER A 99 18.92 7.73 12.71
C SER A 99 17.78 7.21 11.86
N LEU A 100 18.04 7.05 10.57
CA LEU A 100 17.16 6.30 9.67
C LEU A 100 17.03 4.86 10.15
N VAL A 101 15.84 4.31 10.01
CA VAL A 101 15.56 2.89 10.27
C VAL A 101 15.62 2.16 8.95
N LEU A 102 16.39 1.06 8.91
CA LEU A 102 16.57 0.22 7.71
C LEU A 102 16.97 1.04 6.46
N PRO A 103 18.04 1.86 6.49
CA PRO A 103 18.54 2.50 5.29
C PRO A 103 19.06 1.44 4.30
N CYS A 104 19.09 1.77 3.02
CA CYS A 104 19.72 0.90 2.05
C CYS A 104 21.21 0.72 2.37
N SER A 105 21.67 -0.53 2.43
CA SER A 105 23.04 -0.87 2.77
C SER A 105 24.07 -0.42 1.72
N LEU A 106 23.62 -0.03 0.52
CA LEU A 106 24.48 0.41 -0.59
C LEU A 106 24.49 1.93 -0.78
N CYS A 107 23.33 2.57 -0.90
CA CYS A 107 23.27 4.02 -1.10
C CYS A 107 23.10 4.81 0.20
N HIS A 108 22.85 4.14 1.33
CA HIS A 108 22.61 4.74 2.64
C HIS A 108 21.42 5.71 2.73
N LEU A 109 20.61 5.78 1.67
CA LEU A 109 19.39 6.57 1.63
C LEU A 109 18.19 5.80 2.18
N MET A 110 17.15 6.55 2.54
CA MET A 110 15.87 6.00 2.95
C MET A 110 15.19 5.23 1.80
N VAL A 111 14.64 4.07 2.12
CA VAL A 111 13.77 3.30 1.22
C VAL A 111 12.32 3.76 1.43
N LYS A 112 11.79 4.52 0.46
CA LYS A 112 10.40 5.03 0.48
C LYS A 112 9.37 4.03 -0.10
N GLY A 113 9.84 2.94 -0.69
CA GLY A 113 9.03 1.92 -1.34
C GLY A 113 9.33 0.52 -0.79
N PRO A 114 9.18 -0.53 -1.60
CA PRO A 114 9.54 -1.89 -1.20
C PRO A 114 11.00 -1.97 -0.76
N ASN A 115 11.21 -2.59 0.40
CA ASN A 115 12.52 -2.88 0.95
C ASN A 115 12.66 -4.40 1.09
N VAL A 116 13.82 -4.94 0.72
CA VAL A 116 14.17 -6.34 0.99
C VAL A 116 15.29 -6.38 2.01
N TRP A 117 15.19 -7.27 3.00
CA TRP A 117 16.20 -7.47 4.02
C TRP A 117 16.48 -8.95 4.22
N CYS A 118 17.67 -9.28 4.69
CA CYS A 118 18.01 -10.63 5.12
C CYS A 118 17.38 -10.90 6.49
N GLN A 119 16.63 -12.01 6.63
CA GLN A 119 15.96 -12.35 7.90
C GLN A 119 16.94 -12.69 9.02
N ALA A 120 18.18 -13.09 8.68
CA ALA A 120 19.20 -13.44 9.66
C ALA A 120 20.01 -12.24 10.16
N CYS A 121 20.50 -11.37 9.27
CA CYS A 121 21.33 -10.23 9.67
C CYS A 121 20.57 -8.89 9.75
N GLY A 122 19.31 -8.83 9.30
CA GLY A 122 18.46 -7.63 9.36
C GLY A 122 18.87 -6.48 8.41
N HIS A 123 19.94 -6.64 7.64
CA HIS A 123 20.40 -5.65 6.66
C HIS A 123 19.68 -5.81 5.32
N GLY A 124 19.49 -4.71 4.61
CA GLY A 124 18.70 -4.67 3.40
C GLY A 124 18.81 -3.38 2.62
N GLY A 125 17.86 -3.14 1.73
CA GLY A 125 17.75 -1.89 0.99
C GLY A 125 16.74 -1.91 -0.15
N HIS A 126 16.86 -0.94 -1.05
CA HIS A 126 16.05 -0.88 -2.26
C HIS A 126 16.15 -2.18 -3.05
N VAL A 127 15.01 -2.69 -3.52
CA VAL A 127 14.92 -3.95 -4.27
C VAL A 127 15.95 -4.01 -5.39
N MET A 128 16.02 -2.96 -6.23
CA MET A 128 16.96 -2.91 -7.36
C MET A 128 18.43 -3.00 -6.93
N HIS A 129 18.82 -2.23 -5.92
CA HIS A 129 20.20 -2.24 -5.41
C HIS A 129 20.58 -3.62 -4.83
N MET A 130 19.65 -4.25 -4.11
CA MET A 130 19.89 -5.58 -3.54
C MET A 130 19.96 -6.65 -4.64
N GLN A 131 19.04 -6.63 -5.61
CA GLN A 131 19.07 -7.54 -6.76
C GLN A 131 20.37 -7.42 -7.55
N GLU A 132 20.80 -6.19 -7.86
CA GLU A 132 22.05 -5.97 -8.59
C GLU A 132 23.27 -6.48 -7.80
N TRP A 133 23.35 -6.20 -6.50
CA TRP A 133 24.44 -6.67 -5.65
C TRP A 133 24.50 -8.19 -5.58
N PHE A 134 23.37 -8.84 -5.29
CA PHE A 134 23.29 -10.29 -5.13
C PHE A 134 23.36 -11.07 -6.46
N SER A 135 23.25 -10.38 -7.60
CA SER A 135 23.59 -10.98 -8.91
C SER A 135 25.08 -11.30 -9.07
N LYS A 136 25.95 -10.66 -8.27
CA LYS A 136 27.42 -10.78 -8.35
C LYS A 136 28.08 -11.19 -7.04
N HIS A 137 27.40 -11.05 -5.91
CA HIS A 137 27.95 -11.27 -4.58
C HIS A 137 26.99 -12.10 -3.73
N ILE A 138 27.53 -12.83 -2.76
CA ILE A 138 26.75 -13.61 -1.77
C ILE A 138 26.83 -13.02 -0.36
N TRP A 139 27.73 -12.06 -0.16
CA TRP A 139 27.98 -11.44 1.14
C TRP A 139 27.13 -10.18 1.33
N CYS A 140 26.77 -9.92 2.57
CA CYS A 140 25.98 -8.75 2.95
C CYS A 140 26.70 -7.44 2.55
N PRO A 141 26.05 -6.54 1.80
CA PRO A 141 26.64 -5.26 1.39
C PRO A 141 26.92 -4.31 2.57
N ALA A 142 26.30 -4.55 3.74
CA ALA A 142 26.56 -3.78 4.95
C ALA A 142 27.93 -4.11 5.60
N GLY A 143 28.67 -5.10 5.09
CA GLY A 143 29.98 -5.49 5.62
C GLY A 143 29.93 -6.27 6.93
N CYS A 144 28.78 -6.83 7.31
CA CYS A 144 28.62 -7.59 8.56
C CYS A 144 29.16 -9.04 8.49
N GLY A 145 29.76 -9.44 7.37
CA GLY A 145 30.31 -10.78 7.17
C GLY A 145 29.30 -11.91 6.99
N HIS A 146 28.00 -11.60 6.88
CA HIS A 146 26.97 -12.61 6.69
C HIS A 146 26.82 -13.00 5.20
N MET A 147 26.66 -14.29 4.90
CA MET A 147 26.27 -14.76 3.57
C MET A 147 24.75 -14.70 3.46
N CYS A 148 24.24 -13.59 2.93
CA CYS A 148 22.80 -13.39 2.87
C CYS A 148 22.20 -14.18 1.72
N GLU A 149 21.22 -15.01 2.04
CA GLU A 149 20.38 -15.70 1.06
C GLU A 149 18.98 -15.07 1.07
N TYR A 150 18.44 -14.82 -0.11
CA TYR A 150 17.08 -14.33 -0.33
C TYR A 150 16.35 -15.40 -1.13
N THR A 151 16.08 -16.54 -0.50
CA THR A 151 15.18 -17.58 -1.02
C THR A 151 13.74 -17.10 -1.03
#